data_AF-A0A382VAP9-F1
#
_entry.id   AF-A0A382VAP9-F1
#
_cell.length_a   1.000
_cell.length_b   1.000
_cell.length_c   1.000
_cell.angle_alpha   90.00
_cell.angle_beta   90.00
_cell.angle_gamma   90.00
#
_symmetry.space_group_name_H-M   'P 1'
#
loop_
_entity.id
_entity.type
_entity.pdbx_description
1 polymer ?
#
loop_
_entity_poly.entity_id
_entity_poly.type
_entity_poly.pdbx_seq_one_letter_code
_entity_poly.pdbx_strand_id
1 'polypeptide(L)'
;MTGKYIFYDLETTGRGKKESAKAFGTTPKWEQILQIAAIVTDENFQPTNQNINEFCRPRTSIISQPGALLTTQKGIREALNAKLSSYELIKKINSTFDEWKKETDNPVFIGHNIIEFDESVLEYNLFNNLFFPY
;
A
#
# COMPACT_ATOMS: atom_id res chain seq x y z
N MET A 1 -5.11 -18.70 -21.64
CA MET A 1 -5.21 -17.36 -21.03
C MET A 1 -3.81 -16.84 -20.84
N THR A 2 -3.53 -15.64 -21.32
CA THR A 2 -2.26 -14.95 -21.09
C THR A 2 -2.18 -14.52 -19.63
N GLY A 3 -1.05 -14.78 -18.98
CA GLY A 3 -0.87 -14.45 -17.56
C GLY A 3 -0.81 -12.94 -17.37
N LYS A 4 -1.42 -12.44 -16.29
CA LYS A 4 -1.29 -11.04 -15.89
C LYS A 4 -0.65 -10.96 -14.51
N TYR A 5 0.33 -10.09 -14.37
CA TYR A 5 1.03 -9.86 -13.10
C TYR A 5 0.77 -8.45 -12.60
N ILE A 6 0.46 -8.32 -11.31
CA ILE A 6 0.17 -7.04 -10.66
C ILE A 6 1.39 -6.67 -9.81
N PHE A 7 2.16 -5.69 -10.26
CA PHE A 7 3.28 -5.16 -9.50
C PHE A 7 2.81 -4.02 -8.61
N TYR A 8 3.20 -3.99 -7.34
CA TYR A 8 2.89 -2.85 -6.47
C TYR A 8 3.95 -2.59 -5.38
N ASP A 9 3.93 -1.37 -4.86
CA ASP A 9 4.81 -0.87 -3.79
C ASP A 9 4.09 0.21 -2.97
N LEU A 10 4.39 0.30 -1.67
CA LEU A 10 3.76 1.23 -0.73
C LEU A 10 4.77 2.18 -0.08
N GLU A 11 4.45 3.47 -0.09
CA GLU A 11 5.10 4.45 0.77
C GLU A 11 4.25 4.70 2.01
N THR A 12 4.86 4.60 3.18
CA THR A 12 4.13 4.53 4.45
C THR A 12 4.60 5.55 5.47
N THR A 13 3.88 5.65 6.58
CA THR A 13 4.23 6.54 7.69
C THR A 13 5.46 6.09 8.48
N GLY A 14 6.02 4.92 8.22
CA GLY A 14 7.06 4.33 9.04
C GLY A 14 7.39 2.89 8.65
N ARG A 15 8.45 2.33 9.24
CA ARG A 15 8.82 0.91 9.03
C ARG A 15 8.21 -0.06 10.05
N GLY A 16 7.21 0.41 10.80
CA GLY A 16 6.59 -0.34 11.87
C GLY A 16 6.97 0.13 13.28
N LYS A 17 6.17 -0.31 14.24
CA LYS A 17 6.27 0.07 15.67
C LYS A 17 6.49 -1.17 16.53
N LYS A 18 7.09 -0.99 17.70
CA LYS A 18 7.19 -2.07 18.68
C LYS A 18 5.80 -2.40 19.23
N GLU A 19 5.41 -3.68 19.22
CA GLU A 19 4.13 -4.12 19.79
C GLU A 19 4.08 -3.96 21.32
N SER A 20 5.24 -3.96 21.98
CA SER A 20 5.37 -3.67 23.40
C SER A 20 6.71 -3.02 23.71
N ALA A 21 6.84 -2.41 24.88
CA ALA A 21 8.09 -1.77 25.31
C ALA A 21 9.30 -2.72 25.31
N LYS A 22 9.08 -4.03 25.47
CA LYS A 22 10.11 -5.07 25.50
C LYS A 22 10.28 -5.81 24.18
N ALA A 23 9.49 -5.49 23.15
CA ALA A 23 9.61 -6.15 21.85
C ALA A 23 11.00 -5.88 21.25
N PHE A 24 11.61 -6.95 20.72
CA PHE A 24 12.90 -6.87 20.02
C PHE A 24 12.72 -6.33 18.60
N GLY A 25 11.66 -6.77 17.91
CA GLY A 25 11.31 -6.32 16.56
C GLY A 25 10.24 -5.22 16.51
N THR A 26 9.97 -4.75 15.30
CA THR A 26 8.87 -3.84 14.95
C THR A 26 7.88 -4.53 14.04
N THR A 27 6.64 -4.06 14.06
CA THR A 27 5.55 -4.58 13.22
C THR A 27 4.97 -3.46 12.36
N PRO A 28 4.75 -3.67 11.05
CA PRO A 28 4.26 -2.64 10.14
C PRO A 28 2.73 -2.42 10.22
N LYS A 29 2.02 -3.27 10.97
CA LYS A 29 0.56 -3.28 11.19
C LYS A 29 -0.08 -1.93 11.56
N TRP A 30 0.72 -1.05 12.17
CA TRP A 30 0.27 0.25 12.68
C TRP A 30 0.59 1.42 11.76
N GLU A 31 1.19 1.13 10.60
CA GLU A 31 1.57 2.13 9.62
C GLU A 31 0.40 2.42 8.67
N GLN A 32 0.30 3.68 8.27
CA GLN A 32 -0.65 4.11 7.27
C GLN A 32 0.04 4.18 5.90
N ILE A 33 -0.67 3.78 4.85
CA ILE A 33 -0.27 3.99 3.47
C ILE A 33 -0.42 5.48 3.13
N LEU A 34 0.68 6.11 2.70
CA LEU A 34 0.73 7.50 2.19
C LEU A 34 0.77 7.56 0.66
N GLN A 35 1.27 6.52 0.01
CA GLN A 35 1.17 6.34 -1.43
C GLN A 35 1.09 4.87 -1.77
N ILE A 36 0.37 4.57 -2.86
CA ILE A 36 0.52 3.32 -3.59
C ILE A 36 0.96 3.63 -5.02
N ALA A 37 1.86 2.82 -5.55
CA ALA A 37 2.07 2.68 -6.98
C ALA A 37 1.82 1.22 -7.36
N ALA A 38 1.02 0.97 -8.39
CA ALA A 38 0.81 -0.37 -8.91
C ALA A 38 0.59 -0.37 -10.43
N ILE A 39 0.99 -1.44 -11.11
CA ILE A 39 0.87 -1.60 -12.55
C ILE A 39 0.62 -3.05 -12.93
N VAL A 40 -0.25 -3.27 -13.92
CA VAL A 40 -0.47 -4.60 -14.50
C VAL A 40 0.47 -4.79 -15.69
N THR A 41 1.08 -5.96 -15.77
CA THR A 41 1.92 -6.38 -16.91
C THR A 41 1.37 -7.66 -17.53
N ASP A 42 1.73 -7.90 -18.80
CA ASP A 42 1.49 -9.18 -19.47
C ASP A 42 2.50 -10.27 -19.05
N GLU A 43 2.41 -11.45 -19.64
CA GLU A 43 3.29 -12.57 -19.32
C GLU A 43 4.78 -12.35 -19.65
N ASN A 44 5.08 -11.35 -20.49
CA ASN A 44 6.43 -10.96 -20.88
C ASN A 44 6.91 -9.72 -20.11
N PHE A 45 6.23 -9.39 -19.00
CA PHE A 45 6.47 -8.22 -18.16
C PHE A 45 6.39 -6.88 -18.91
N GLN A 46 5.63 -6.83 -20.01
CA GLN A 46 5.36 -5.58 -20.70
C GLN A 46 4.24 -4.81 -19.96
N PRO A 47 4.43 -3.53 -19.63
CA PRO A 47 3.41 -2.71 -18.99
C PRO A 47 2.14 -2.60 -19.82
N THR A 48 0.99 -2.79 -19.17
CA THR A 48 -0.31 -2.45 -19.75
C THR A 48 -0.67 -0.98 -19.46
N ASN A 49 -1.85 -0.54 -19.90
CA ASN A 49 -2.40 0.76 -19.54
C ASN A 49 -3.04 0.80 -18.13
N GLN A 50 -3.10 -0.32 -17.41
CA GLN A 50 -3.70 -0.40 -16.09
C GLN A 50 -2.65 -0.11 -15.02
N ASN A 51 -2.76 1.04 -14.38
CA ASN A 51 -1.90 1.44 -13.28
C ASN A 51 -2.65 2.37 -12.31
N ILE A 52 -2.13 2.45 -11.09
CA ILE A 52 -2.54 3.44 -10.10
C ILE A 52 -1.30 4.08 -9.48
N ASN A 53 -1.37 5.38 -9.23
CA ASN A 53 -0.36 6.12 -8.49
C ASN A 53 -1.08 7.19 -7.67
N GLU A 54 -1.37 6.87 -6.42
CA GLU A 54 -2.29 7.65 -5.60
C GLU A 54 -1.70 7.99 -4.25
N PHE A 55 -2.06 9.18 -3.76
CA PHE A 55 -1.50 9.78 -2.56
C PHE A 55 -2.60 9.94 -1.52
N CYS A 56 -2.23 9.77 -0.25
CA CYS A 56 -3.15 9.80 0.87
C CYS A 56 -2.71 10.77 1.97
N ARG A 57 -3.67 11.51 2.51
CA ARG A 57 -3.47 12.35 3.68
C ARG A 57 -3.29 11.49 4.93
N PRO A 58 -2.29 11.78 5.79
CA PRO A 58 -2.19 11.14 7.09
C PRO A 58 -3.46 11.41 7.91
N ARG A 59 -3.97 10.39 8.61
CA ARG A 59 -5.03 10.59 9.60
C ARG A 59 -4.53 11.55 10.69
N THR A 60 -5.43 12.34 11.26
CA THR A 60 -5.09 13.30 12.32
C THR A 60 -4.49 12.66 13.58
N SER A 61 -4.74 11.37 13.78
CA SER A 61 -4.19 10.56 14.88
C SER A 61 -2.81 9.95 14.59
N ILE A 62 -2.27 10.14 13.38
CA ILE A 62 -1.01 9.53 12.96
C ILE A 62 0.11 10.57 12.95
N ILE A 63 1.22 10.19 13.58
CA ILE A 63 2.50 10.90 13.53
C ILE A 63 3.46 10.02 12.75
N SER A 64 3.89 10.48 11.57
CA SER A 64 4.86 9.76 10.75
C SER A 64 6.23 9.70 11.42
N GLN A 65 6.93 8.58 11.26
CA GLN A 65 8.32 8.43 11.67
C GLN A 65 9.17 9.40 10.84
N PRO A 66 10.03 10.24 11.45
CA PRO A 66 10.85 11.21 10.71
C PRO A 66 11.71 10.55 9.61
N GLY A 67 12.24 9.35 9.90
CA GLY A 67 13.01 8.58 8.92
C GLY A 67 12.23 8.22 7.66
N ALA A 68 10.93 7.93 7.76
CA ALA A 68 10.11 7.62 6.58
C ALA A 68 9.90 8.86 5.70
N LEU A 69 9.63 10.03 6.31
CA LEU A 69 9.51 11.28 5.54
C LEU A 69 10.82 11.64 4.81
N LEU A 70 11.97 11.37 5.42
CA LEU A 70 13.28 11.56 4.79
C LEU A 70 13.52 10.57 3.65
N THR A 71 13.21 9.28 3.84
CA THR A 71 13.39 8.24 2.82
C THR A 71 12.52 8.49 1.60
N THR A 72 11.23 8.77 1.83
CA THR A 72 10.25 8.97 0.74
C THR A 72 10.40 10.31 0.03
N GLN A 73 11.16 11.24 0.63
CA GLN A 73 11.29 12.63 0.18
C GLN A 73 9.93 13.33 0.01
N LYS A 74 8.89 12.82 0.67
CA LYS A 74 7.57 13.42 0.71
C LYS A 74 7.45 14.23 1.98
N GLY A 75 7.51 15.54 1.83
CA GLY A 75 7.27 16.44 2.94
C GLY A 75 5.88 16.23 3.52
N ILE A 76 5.75 16.50 4.82
CA ILE A 76 4.48 16.41 5.52
C ILE A 76 3.42 17.35 4.93
N ARG A 77 3.85 18.47 4.31
CA ARG A 77 2.95 19.44 3.66
C ARG A 77 2.30 18.84 2.42
N GLU A 78 3.06 18.15 1.58
CA GLU A 78 2.57 17.47 0.39
C GLU A 78 1.59 16.35 0.79
N ALA A 79 1.95 15.55 1.78
CA ALA A 79 1.09 14.49 2.30
C ALA A 79 -0.24 15.04 2.83
N LEU A 80 -0.22 16.12 3.61
CA LEU A 80 -1.43 16.77 4.13
C LEU A 80 -2.33 17.36 3.04
N ASN A 81 -1.77 17.73 1.88
CA ASN A 81 -2.51 18.26 0.74
C ASN A 81 -2.94 17.19 -0.29
N ALA A 82 -2.63 15.91 -0.07
CA ALA A 82 -3.07 14.83 -0.93
C ALA A 82 -4.60 14.82 -1.07
N LYS A 83 -5.13 14.37 -2.21
CA LYS A 83 -6.58 14.47 -2.48
C LYS A 83 -7.41 13.46 -1.69
N LEU A 84 -6.85 12.27 -1.43
CA LEU A 84 -7.57 11.17 -0.79
C LEU A 84 -7.32 11.16 0.72
N SER A 85 -8.37 10.88 1.49
CA SER A 85 -8.25 10.40 2.87
C SER A 85 -7.77 8.95 2.91
N SER A 86 -7.44 8.45 4.11
CA SER A 86 -7.08 7.04 4.31
C SER A 86 -8.19 6.10 3.81
N TYR A 87 -9.44 6.34 4.19
CA TYR A 87 -10.56 5.50 3.75
C TYR A 87 -10.75 5.53 2.23
N GLU A 88 -10.69 6.72 1.60
CA GLU A 88 -10.85 6.85 0.15
C GLU A 88 -9.73 6.14 -0.61
N LEU A 89 -8.49 6.21 -0.14
CA LEU A 89 -7.38 5.48 -0.74
C LEU A 89 -7.60 3.96 -0.62
N ILE A 90 -7.90 3.46 0.58
CA ILE A 90 -8.07 2.00 0.78
C ILE A 90 -9.26 1.47 -0.03
N LYS A 91 -10.38 2.22 -0.09
CA LYS A 91 -11.50 1.88 -0.96
C LYS A 91 -11.09 1.78 -2.42
N LYS A 92 -10.27 2.73 -2.89
CA LYS A 92 -9.76 2.73 -4.28
C LYS A 92 -8.87 1.52 -4.54
N ILE A 93 -7.89 1.25 -3.67
CA ILE A 93 -7.00 0.08 -3.77
C ILE A 93 -7.82 -1.21 -3.83
N ASN A 94 -8.75 -1.40 -2.90
CA ASN A 94 -9.60 -2.59 -2.86
C ASN A 94 -10.38 -2.76 -4.17
N SER A 95 -11.07 -1.71 -4.63
CA SER A 95 -11.83 -1.78 -5.88
C SER A 95 -10.98 -2.07 -7.11
N THR A 96 -9.79 -1.45 -7.20
CA THR A 96 -8.87 -1.64 -8.32
C THR A 96 -8.30 -3.06 -8.34
N PHE A 97 -7.85 -3.57 -7.19
CA PHE A 97 -7.33 -4.94 -7.11
C PHE A 97 -8.44 -5.97 -7.34
N ASP A 98 -9.67 -5.74 -6.88
CA ASP A 98 -10.82 -6.60 -7.18
C ASP A 98 -11.19 -6.61 -8.66
N GLU A 99 -11.00 -5.50 -9.37
CA GLU A 99 -11.18 -5.43 -10.83
C GLU A 99 -10.08 -6.21 -11.55
N TRP A 100 -8.81 -5.94 -11.25
CA TRP A 100 -7.67 -6.60 -11.89
C TRP A 100 -7.63 -8.11 -11.65
N LYS A 101 -8.00 -8.56 -10.45
CA LYS A 101 -8.12 -9.99 -10.12
C LYS A 101 -9.12 -10.73 -11.02
N LYS A 102 -10.16 -10.07 -11.55
CA LYS A 102 -11.16 -10.70 -12.42
C LYS A 102 -10.67 -10.90 -13.85
N GLU A 103 -9.57 -10.26 -14.23
CA GLU A 103 -9.04 -10.33 -15.60
C GLU A 103 -8.12 -11.54 -15.83
N THR A 104 -7.85 -12.34 -14.80
CA THR A 104 -7.04 -13.55 -14.88
C THR A 104 -7.53 -14.58 -13.87
N ASP A 105 -7.50 -15.86 -14.25
CA ASP A 105 -7.86 -16.97 -13.36
C ASP A 105 -6.85 -17.18 -12.22
N ASN A 106 -5.64 -16.62 -12.34
CA ASN A 106 -4.57 -16.76 -11.35
C ASN A 106 -3.85 -15.42 -11.14
N PRO A 107 -4.45 -14.47 -10.40
CA PRO A 107 -3.83 -13.18 -10.14
C PRO A 107 -2.61 -13.35 -9.25
N VAL A 108 -1.47 -12.85 -9.72
CA VAL A 108 -0.21 -12.89 -8.97
C VAL A 108 0.21 -11.46 -8.67
N PHE A 109 0.30 -11.14 -7.38
CA PHE A 109 0.83 -9.88 -6.87
C PHE A 109 2.34 -10.01 -6.67
N ILE A 110 3.09 -9.03 -7.15
CA ILE A 110 4.56 -9.03 -7.15
C ILE A 110 5.06 -7.68 -6.64
N GLY A 111 6.14 -7.70 -5.89
CA GLY A 111 6.88 -6.51 -5.53
C GLY A 111 8.16 -6.91 -4.81
N HIS A 112 8.94 -5.91 -4.38
CA HIS A 112 10.18 -6.16 -3.67
C HIS A 112 9.92 -6.13 -2.16
N ASN A 113 10.11 -7.28 -1.49
CA ASN A 113 9.88 -7.43 -0.04
C ASN A 113 8.41 -7.29 0.42
N ILE A 114 7.44 -7.46 -0.50
CA ILE A 114 6.02 -7.23 -0.18
C ILE A 114 5.48 -8.17 0.89
N ILE A 115 5.93 -9.42 0.93
CA ILE A 115 5.44 -10.42 1.91
C ILE A 115 5.80 -10.01 3.34
N GLU A 116 7.01 -9.49 3.55
CA GLU A 116 7.48 -9.10 4.90
C GLU A 116 7.01 -7.70 5.32
N PHE A 117 6.51 -6.89 4.38
CA PHE A 117 6.14 -5.50 4.63
C PHE A 117 4.79 -5.13 4.04
N ASP A 118 4.71 -4.88 2.73
CA ASP A 118 3.55 -4.28 2.06
C ASP A 118 2.25 -5.07 2.26
N GLU A 119 2.29 -6.40 2.19
CA GLU A 119 1.14 -7.28 2.42
C GLU A 119 0.58 -7.09 3.84
N SER A 120 1.45 -7.04 4.85
CA SER A 120 1.04 -6.78 6.25
C SER A 120 0.49 -5.36 6.45
N VAL A 121 1.06 -4.37 5.75
CA VAL A 121 0.54 -2.99 5.78
C VAL A 121 -0.84 -2.94 5.14
N LEU A 122 -1.00 -3.56 3.97
CA LEU A 122 -2.25 -3.58 3.21
C LEU A 122 -3.36 -4.31 3.97
N GLU A 123 -3.08 -5.50 4.51
CA GLU A 123 -3.98 -6.28 5.35
C GLU A 123 -4.60 -5.42 6.46
N TYR A 124 -3.75 -4.78 7.26
CA TYR A 124 -4.22 -3.99 8.40
C TYR A 124 -4.91 -2.70 7.96
N ASN A 125 -4.52 -2.11 6.83
CA ASN A 125 -5.23 -0.94 6.30
C ASN A 125 -6.61 -1.31 5.72
N LEU A 126 -6.77 -2.49 5.11
CA LEU A 126 -8.06 -3.03 4.68
C LEU A 126 -8.95 -3.30 5.90
N PHE A 127 -8.44 -4.06 6.87
CA PHE A 127 -9.16 -4.39 8.10
C PHE A 127 -9.65 -3.16 8.86
N ASN A 128 -8.77 -2.18 9.10
CA ASN A 128 -9.11 -0.96 9.82
C ASN A 128 -10.12 -0.07 9.08
N ASN A 129 -10.30 -0.26 7.77
CA ASN A 129 -11.26 0.48 6.95
C ASN A 129 -12.49 -0.38 6.56
N LEU A 130 -12.71 -1.50 7.25
CA LEU A 130 -13.88 -2.39 7.07
C LEU A 130 -13.93 -3.08 5.70
N PHE A 131 -12.79 -3.28 5.06
CA PHE A 131 -12.66 -4.14 3.88
C PHE A 131 -12.17 -5.52 4.30
N PHE A 132 -12.59 -6.55 3.56
CA PHE A 132 -12.11 -7.90 3.80
C PHE A 132 -10.64 -7.99 3.39
N PRO A 133 -9.72 -8.37 4.29
CA PRO A 133 -8.30 -8.36 3.97
C PRO A 133 -7.88 -9.51 3.04
N TYR A 134 -8.67 -10.60 2.94
CA TYR A 134 -8.32 -11.81 2.18
C TYR A 134 -9.51 -12.60 1.60
#